data_AF-A0A8J2PP36-F1
#
_entry.id   AF-A0A8J2PP36-F1
#
_cell.length_a   1.000
_cell.length_b   1.000
_cell.length_c   1.000
_cell.angle_alpha   90.00
_cell.angle_beta   90.00
_cell.angle_gamma   90.00
#
_symmetry.space_group_name_H-M   'P 1'
#
loop_
_entity.id
_entity.type
_entity.pdbx_description
1 polymer ?
#
loop_
_entity_poly.entity_id
_entity_poly.type
_entity_poly.pdbx_seq_one_letter_code
_entity_poly.pdbx_strand_id
1 'polypeptide(L)'
;MLSTLIFAEATSTLCHIGVGAGAHRLFAHRSYKAKTPLRALLAILFAFAGQQSLWLWTAWHRVHHKLTDTDADPHNSTRGFFYSHIGWLLTYDHDKFMENYKKIDMSDMENDPIVMFHERYYDIFHLVYLMTLQLVLQRTSSFLS
;
A
#
# COMPACT_ATOMS: atom_id res chain seq x y z
N MET A 1 -23.17 16.70 1.77
CA MET A 1 -22.21 16.87 2.89
C MET A 1 -22.15 15.63 3.79
N LEU A 2 -23.22 15.24 4.51
CA LEU A 2 -23.17 14.08 5.42
C LEU A 2 -22.85 12.74 4.71
N SER A 3 -23.49 12.45 3.58
CA SER A 3 -23.22 11.24 2.79
C SER A 3 -21.78 11.16 2.28
N THR A 4 -21.19 12.29 1.90
CA THR A 4 -19.79 12.41 1.48
C THR A 4 -18.84 12.04 2.62
N LEU A 5 -19.11 12.56 3.83
CA LEU A 5 -18.28 12.28 5.00
C LEU A 5 -18.37 10.80 5.40
N ILE A 6 -19.57 10.21 5.38
CA ILE A 6 -19.76 8.77 5.65
C ILE A 6 -18.99 7.92 4.65
N PHE A 7 -19.07 8.25 3.36
CA PHE A 7 -18.35 7.52 2.32
C PHE A 7 -16.83 7.64 2.47
N ALA A 8 -16.33 8.84 2.75
CA ALA A 8 -14.90 9.08 2.97
C ALA A 8 -14.38 8.31 4.19
N GLU A 9 -15.10 8.34 5.31
CA GLU A 9 -14.70 7.65 6.55
C GLU A 9 -14.74 6.12 6.39
N ALA A 10 -15.80 5.60 5.76
CA ALA A 10 -15.93 4.17 5.47
C ALA A 10 -14.76 3.70 4.58
N THR A 11 -14.44 4.46 3.54
CA THR A 11 -13.34 4.13 2.63
C THR A 11 -11.99 4.23 3.32
N SER A 12 -11.75 5.28 4.09
CA SER A 12 -10.55 5.45 4.92
C SER A 12 -10.34 4.23 5.83
N THR A 13 -11.39 3.81 6.54
CA THR A 13 -11.35 2.62 7.41
C THR A 13 -10.99 1.37 6.63
N LEU A 14 -11.59 1.17 5.46
CA LEU A 14 -11.29 0.02 4.59
C LEU A 14 -9.85 0.02 4.09
N CYS A 15 -9.30 1.18 3.71
CA CYS A 15 -7.89 1.32 3.33
C CYS A 15 -6.96 0.96 4.50
N HIS A 16 -7.25 1.46 5.71
CA HIS A 16 -6.46 1.11 6.90
C HIS A 16 -6.48 -0.39 7.20
N ILE A 17 -7.62 -1.07 6.98
CA ILE A 17 -7.71 -2.54 7.09
C ILE A 17 -6.86 -3.22 6.01
N GLY A 18 -6.93 -2.74 4.75
CA GLY A 18 -6.11 -3.26 3.64
C GLY A 18 -4.60 -3.16 3.92
N VAL A 19 -4.15 -2.02 4.46
CA VAL A 19 -2.75 -1.81 4.87
C VAL A 19 -2.41 -2.65 6.10
N GLY A 20 -3.14 -2.48 7.19
CA GLY A 20 -2.79 -3.04 8.50
C GLY A 20 -3.00 -4.54 8.60
N ALA A 21 -4.17 -5.04 8.20
CA ALA A 21 -4.47 -6.48 8.23
C ALA A 21 -3.92 -7.20 6.99
N GLY A 22 -3.97 -6.56 5.81
CA GLY A 22 -3.48 -7.10 4.55
C GLY A 22 -1.97 -6.93 4.39
N ALA A 23 -1.56 -5.86 3.71
CA ALA A 23 -0.17 -5.66 3.26
C ALA A 23 0.86 -5.88 4.39
N HIS A 24 0.62 -5.30 5.56
CA HIS A 24 1.54 -5.36 6.69
C HIS A 24 1.57 -6.75 7.36
N ARG A 25 0.46 -7.20 7.95
CA ARG A 25 0.45 -8.43 8.79
C ARG A 25 0.37 -9.72 7.98
N LEU A 26 -0.41 -9.74 6.89
CA LEU A 26 -0.64 -10.95 6.11
C LEU A 26 0.49 -11.20 5.11
N PHE A 27 0.79 -10.20 4.26
CA PHE A 27 1.73 -10.39 3.16
C PHE A 27 3.18 -10.11 3.56
N ALA A 28 3.46 -8.99 4.23
CA ALA A 28 4.83 -8.64 4.57
C ALA A 28 5.39 -9.48 5.73
N HIS A 29 4.63 -9.64 6.82
CA HIS A 29 5.10 -10.37 8.01
C HIS A 29 4.61 -11.82 8.14
N ARG A 30 3.65 -12.25 7.30
CA ARG A 30 3.10 -13.61 7.35
C ARG A 30 2.61 -14.00 8.76
N SER A 31 2.08 -13.04 9.52
CA SER A 31 1.69 -13.22 10.93
C SER A 31 0.47 -14.12 11.11
N TYR A 32 -0.29 -14.37 10.05
CA TYR A 32 -1.42 -15.29 10.04
C TYR A 32 -1.65 -15.86 8.63
N LYS A 33 -2.48 -16.91 8.54
CA LYS A 33 -2.90 -17.50 7.26
C LYS A 33 -4.35 -17.12 6.97
N ALA A 34 -4.65 -16.79 5.72
CA ALA A 34 -5.99 -16.45 5.26
C ALA A 34 -6.38 -17.31 4.04
N LYS A 35 -7.67 -17.60 3.89
CA LYS A 35 -8.19 -18.24 2.68
C LYS A 35 -8.20 -17.23 1.51
N THR A 36 -8.17 -17.74 0.28
CA THR A 36 -8.15 -16.97 -0.97
C THR A 36 -9.14 -15.79 -1.01
N PRO A 37 -10.42 -15.91 -0.59
CA PRO A 37 -11.34 -14.78 -0.65
C PRO A 37 -10.92 -13.60 0.21
N LEU A 38 -10.45 -13.85 1.43
CA LEU A 38 -10.00 -12.79 2.34
C LEU A 38 -8.69 -12.16 1.83
N ARG A 39 -7.77 -12.97 1.29
CA ARG A 39 -6.52 -12.47 0.68
C ARG A 39 -6.81 -11.52 -0.48
N ALA A 40 -7.70 -11.92 -1.39
CA ALA A 40 -8.08 -11.10 -2.54
C ALA A 40 -8.79 -9.80 -2.11
N LEU A 41 -9.72 -9.89 -1.14
CA LEU A 41 -10.38 -8.72 -0.58
C LEU A 41 -9.35 -7.73 0.02
N LEU A 42 -8.44 -8.21 0.86
CA LEU A 42 -7.43 -7.35 1.50
C LEU A 42 -6.47 -6.73 0.47
N ALA A 43 -6.12 -7.46 -0.60
CA ALA A 43 -5.31 -6.92 -1.69
C ALA A 43 -6.05 -5.78 -2.43
N ILE A 44 -7.35 -5.94 -2.73
CA ILE A 44 -8.16 -4.89 -3.37
C ILE A 44 -8.28 -3.66 -2.46
N LEU A 45 -8.57 -3.85 -1.17
CA LEU A 45 -8.67 -2.76 -0.21
C LEU A 45 -7.33 -2.01 -0.04
N PHE A 46 -6.21 -2.73 -0.15
CA PHE A 46 -4.89 -2.12 -0.14
C PHE A 46 -4.64 -1.23 -1.38
N ALA A 47 -5.09 -1.64 -2.58
CA ALA A 47 -4.96 -0.82 -3.78
C ALA A 47 -5.62 0.57 -3.64
N PHE A 48 -6.71 0.66 -2.87
CA PHE A 48 -7.40 1.93 -2.60
C PHE A 48 -6.57 2.90 -1.75
N ALA A 49 -5.59 2.40 -0.98
CA ALA A 49 -4.73 3.22 -0.14
C ALA A 49 -3.67 4.00 -0.92
N GLY A 50 -3.42 3.66 -2.19
CA GLY A 50 -2.49 4.41 -3.05
C GLY A 50 -1.02 4.33 -2.63
N GLN A 51 -0.61 3.28 -1.90
CA GLN A 51 0.76 3.13 -1.38
C GLN A 51 1.65 2.27 -2.28
N GLN A 52 1.53 2.40 -3.60
CA GLN A 52 2.09 1.49 -4.61
C GLN A 52 1.52 0.07 -4.54
N SER A 53 2.01 -0.80 -5.42
CA SER A 53 1.58 -2.18 -5.51
C SER A 53 1.90 -2.99 -4.25
N LEU A 54 1.13 -4.05 -4.00
CA LEU A 54 1.28 -4.90 -2.82
C LEU A 54 2.65 -5.58 -2.75
N TRP A 55 3.19 -5.96 -3.91
CA TRP A 55 4.52 -6.54 -4.03
C TRP A 55 5.60 -5.50 -3.67
N LEU A 56 5.57 -4.31 -4.28
CA LEU A 56 6.59 -3.28 -4.07
C LEU A 56 6.56 -2.75 -2.63
N TRP A 57 5.37 -2.51 -2.09
CA TRP A 57 5.20 -2.10 -0.70
C TRP A 57 5.80 -3.13 0.26
N THR A 58 5.56 -4.42 0.01
CA THR A 58 6.13 -5.49 0.83
C THR A 58 7.65 -5.56 0.70
N ALA A 59 8.20 -5.32 -0.49
CA ALA A 59 9.64 -5.26 -0.69
C ALA A 59 10.27 -4.11 0.11
N TRP A 60 9.72 -2.88 0.02
CA TRP A 60 10.15 -1.75 0.83
C TRP A 60 10.04 -2.05 2.33
N HIS A 61 8.92 -2.61 2.77
CA HIS A 61 8.67 -2.92 4.17
C HIS A 61 9.65 -3.95 4.74
N ARG A 62 9.96 -5.01 3.96
CA ARG A 62 10.93 -6.03 4.38
C ARG A 62 12.36 -5.49 4.41
N VAL A 63 12.75 -4.65 3.44
CA VAL A 63 14.05 -3.96 3.47
C VAL A 63 14.14 -3.05 4.71
N HIS A 64 13.11 -2.24 4.96
CA HIS A 64 13.03 -1.38 6.13
C HIS A 64 13.22 -2.15 7.43
N HIS A 65 12.48 -3.24 7.65
CA HIS A 65 12.63 -4.06 8.85
C HIS A 65 13.99 -4.74 8.97
N LYS A 66 14.62 -5.09 7.85
CA LYS A 66 15.94 -5.75 7.85
C LYS A 66 17.07 -4.78 8.17
N LEU A 67 16.91 -3.52 7.75
CA LEU A 67 17.96 -2.49 7.76
C LEU A 67 17.59 -1.27 8.59
N THR A 68 16.63 -1.42 9.50
CA THR A 68 16.06 -0.33 10.31
C THR A 68 17.14 0.54 10.93
N ASP A 69 16.92 1.86 10.88
CA ASP A 69 17.81 2.89 11.44
C ASP A 69 19.25 2.89 10.88
N THR A 70 19.46 2.26 9.71
CA THR A 70 20.70 2.40 8.92
C THR A 70 20.48 3.29 7.71
N ASP A 71 21.57 3.75 7.09
CA ASP A 71 21.48 4.52 5.83
C ASP A 71 20.82 3.74 4.68
N ALA A 72 20.72 2.42 4.79
CA ALA A 72 20.09 1.55 3.81
C ALA A 72 18.58 1.36 4.05
N ASP A 73 18.03 1.87 5.17
CA ASP A 73 16.59 1.95 5.40
C ASP A 73 15.98 3.04 4.49
N PRO A 74 15.01 2.70 3.60
CA PRO A 74 14.38 3.65 2.70
C PRO A 74 13.82 4.89 3.41
N HIS A 75 13.26 4.73 4.60
CA HIS A 75 12.64 5.81 5.37
C HIS A 75 13.24 5.95 6.77
N ASN A 76 14.57 5.81 6.84
CA ASN A 76 15.39 5.92 8.05
C ASN A 76 14.94 7.06 8.99
N SER A 77 14.47 6.69 10.18
CA SER A 77 13.94 7.61 11.19
C SER A 77 15.00 8.57 11.76
N THR A 78 16.27 8.14 11.78
CA THR A 78 17.41 8.92 12.31
C THR A 78 17.75 10.14 11.47
N ARG A 79 17.29 10.18 10.20
CA ARG A 79 17.41 11.35 9.31
C ARG A 79 16.37 12.44 9.61
N GLY A 80 15.53 12.24 10.63
CA GLY A 80 14.57 13.19 11.14
C GLY A 80 13.17 13.04 10.54
N PHE A 81 12.19 13.62 11.24
CA PHE A 81 10.75 13.48 10.97
C PHE A 81 10.37 13.73 9.51
N PHE A 82 10.86 14.83 8.91
CA PHE A 82 10.49 15.18 7.54
C PHE A 82 10.95 14.13 6.53
N TYR A 83 12.18 13.60 6.70
CA TYR A 83 12.71 12.57 5.83
C TYR A 83 11.89 11.28 5.93
N SER A 84 11.69 10.77 7.14
CA SER A 84 10.97 9.51 7.36
C SER A 84 9.47 9.60 7.01
N HIS A 85 8.88 10.80 7.07
CA HIS A 85 7.46 10.99 6.76
C HIS A 85 7.18 11.11 5.25
N ILE A 86 7.93 11.94 4.52
CA ILE A 86 7.69 12.17 3.09
C ILE A 86 8.97 12.40 2.28
N GLY A 87 10.04 12.92 2.90
CA GLY A 87 11.26 13.28 2.19
C GLY A 87 11.94 12.09 1.50
N TRP A 88 11.79 10.88 2.02
CA TRP A 88 12.30 9.67 1.39
C TRP A 88 11.69 9.38 0.02
N LEU A 89 10.39 9.65 -0.16
CA LEU A 89 9.72 9.49 -1.47
C LEU A 89 10.28 10.46 -2.51
N LEU A 90 10.63 11.68 -2.07
CA LEU A 90 11.15 12.74 -2.94
C LEU A 90 12.64 12.54 -3.28
N THR A 91 13.33 11.70 -2.53
CA THR A 91 14.77 11.44 -2.66
C THR A 91 15.06 9.95 -2.86
N TYR A 92 14.06 9.22 -3.37
CA TYR A 92 14.14 7.78 -3.55
C TYR A 92 15.29 7.41 -4.49
N ASP A 93 16.19 6.57 -3.99
CA ASP A 93 17.33 6.03 -4.74
C ASP A 93 17.04 4.57 -5.11
N HIS A 94 16.71 4.36 -6.39
CA HIS A 94 16.37 3.04 -6.90
C HIS A 94 17.55 2.07 -6.85
N ASP A 95 18.75 2.51 -7.21
CA ASP A 95 19.92 1.63 -7.28
C ASP A 95 20.32 1.14 -5.89
N LYS A 96 20.31 2.05 -4.91
CA LYS A 96 20.56 1.71 -3.50
C LYS A 96 19.49 0.78 -2.93
N PHE A 97 18.22 0.98 -3.28
CA PHE A 97 17.18 0.06 -2.89
C PHE A 97 17.42 -1.33 -3.49
N MET A 98 17.71 -1.41 -4.80
CA MET A 98 17.92 -2.69 -5.49
C MET A 98 19.12 -3.48 -4.96
N GLU A 99 20.19 -2.81 -4.53
CA GLU A 99 21.33 -3.47 -3.87
C GLU A 99 20.91 -4.20 -2.59
N ASN A 100 20.05 -3.57 -1.79
CA ASN A 100 19.59 -4.10 -0.51
C ASN A 100 18.44 -5.10 -0.66
N TYR A 101 17.55 -4.85 -1.62
CA TYR A 101 16.47 -5.73 -2.01
C TYR A 101 16.95 -7.13 -2.40
N LYS A 102 18.09 -7.25 -3.11
CA LYS A 102 18.69 -8.56 -3.47
C LYS A 102 18.97 -9.47 -2.26
N LYS A 103 19.01 -8.92 -1.05
CA LYS A 103 19.25 -9.62 0.21
C LYS A 103 17.93 -10.07 0.88
N ILE A 104 16.78 -9.75 0.30
CA ILE A 104 15.44 -10.05 0.82
C ILE A 104 14.84 -11.20 0.01
N ASP A 105 14.32 -12.21 0.71
CA ASP A 105 13.51 -13.26 0.10
C ASP A 105 12.12 -12.72 -0.23
N MET A 106 11.76 -12.76 -1.52
CA MET A 106 10.47 -12.38 -2.08
C MET A 106 9.81 -13.51 -2.86
N SER A 107 10.38 -14.72 -2.80
CA SER A 107 9.88 -15.88 -3.56
C SER A 107 8.44 -16.23 -3.23
N ASP A 108 8.00 -16.00 -1.99
CA ASP A 108 6.60 -16.20 -1.59
C ASP A 108 5.63 -15.25 -2.29
N MET A 109 6.05 -14.00 -2.49
CA MET A 109 5.26 -12.96 -3.14
C MET A 109 5.22 -13.20 -4.65
N GLU A 110 6.36 -13.57 -5.23
CA GLU A 110 6.52 -13.88 -6.66
C GLU A 110 5.73 -15.13 -7.09
N ASN A 111 5.61 -16.11 -6.20
CA ASN A 111 4.84 -17.33 -6.44
C ASN A 111 3.36 -17.20 -6.04
N ASP A 112 2.92 -16.07 -5.49
CA ASP A 112 1.53 -15.84 -5.11
C ASP A 112 0.73 -15.22 -6.27
N PRO A 113 -0.22 -15.96 -6.87
CA PRO A 113 -0.99 -15.45 -8.00
C PRO A 113 -1.84 -14.23 -7.65
N ILE A 114 -2.28 -14.07 -6.39
CA ILE A 114 -3.05 -12.90 -5.97
C ILE A 114 -2.16 -11.66 -5.96
N VAL A 115 -0.95 -11.79 -5.41
CA VAL A 115 0.03 -10.71 -5.35
C VAL A 115 0.45 -10.30 -6.75
N MET A 116 0.79 -11.26 -7.61
CA MET A 116 1.22 -10.95 -8.98
C MET A 116 0.10 -10.42 -9.86
N PHE A 117 -1.15 -10.84 -9.62
CA PHE A 117 -2.32 -10.22 -10.24
C PHE A 117 -2.50 -8.78 -9.76
N HIS A 118 -2.38 -8.52 -8.46
CA HIS A 118 -2.43 -7.17 -7.92
C HIS A 118 -1.30 -6.30 -8.49
N GLU A 119 -0.06 -6.79 -8.56
CA GLU A 119 1.07 -6.09 -9.16
C GLU A 119 0.75 -5.64 -10.60
N ARG A 120 0.30 -6.58 -11.43
CA ARG A 120 0.02 -6.34 -12.83
C ARG A 120 -1.08 -5.31 -13.08
N TYR A 121 -2.07 -5.25 -12.20
CA TYR A 121 -3.28 -4.45 -12.40
C TYR A 121 -3.46 -3.33 -11.37
N TYR A 122 -2.42 -3.05 -10.57
CA TYR A 122 -2.46 -2.06 -9.50
C TYR A 122 -2.97 -0.69 -9.99
N ASP A 123 -2.38 -0.18 -11.07
CA ASP A 123 -2.76 1.12 -11.64
C ASP A 123 -4.23 1.15 -12.07
N ILE A 124 -4.75 0.03 -12.58
CA ILE A 124 -6.16 -0.08 -12.97
C ILE A 124 -7.05 -0.06 -11.72
N PHE A 125 -6.72 -0.83 -10.68
CA PHE A 125 -7.49 -0.83 -9.44
C PHE A 125 -7.51 0.55 -8.79
N HIS A 126 -6.34 1.21 -8.74
CA HIS A 126 -6.21 2.53 -8.15
C HIS A 126 -6.96 3.58 -8.98
N LEU A 127 -6.84 3.54 -10.31
CA LEU A 127 -7.55 4.46 -11.20
C LEU A 127 -9.07 4.29 -11.11
N VAL A 128 -9.57 3.04 -11.10
CA VAL A 128 -11.00 2.76 -10.92
C VAL A 128 -11.48 3.33 -9.58
N TYR A 129 -10.70 3.15 -8.51
CA TYR A 129 -11.01 3.74 -7.22
C TYR A 129 -11.10 5.28 -7.30
N LEU A 130 -10.11 5.95 -7.88
CA LEU A 130 -10.12 7.41 -8.05
C LEU A 130 -11.32 7.90 -8.87
N MET A 131 -11.70 7.18 -9.93
CA MET A 131 -12.90 7.48 -10.71
C MET A 131 -14.18 7.33 -9.90
N THR A 132 -14.31 6.26 -9.11
CA THR A 132 -15.48 6.07 -8.24
C THR A 132 -15.59 7.14 -7.16
N LEU A 133 -14.45 7.52 -6.57
CA LEU A 133 -14.39 8.61 -5.59
C LEU A 133 -14.88 9.92 -6.22
N GLN A 134 -14.39 10.26 -7.42
CA GLN A 134 -14.80 11.46 -8.13
C GLN A 134 -16.30 11.50 -8.45
N LEU A 135 -16.88 10.38 -8.89
CA LEU A 135 -18.32 10.29 -9.18
C LEU A 135 -19.17 10.49 -7.92
N VAL A 136 -18.76 9.94 -6.78
CA VAL A 136 -19.45 10.14 -5.51
C VAL A 136 -19.39 11.61 -5.09
N LEU A 137 -18.23 12.26 -5.23
CA LEU A 137 -18.08 13.68 -4.92
C LEU A 137 -18.99 14.55 -5.79
N GLN A 138 -19.01 14.34 -7.11
CA GLN A 138 -19.83 15.11 -8.06
C GLN A 138 -21.34 14.97 -7.80
N ARG A 139 -21.80 13.75 -7.49
CA ARG A 139 -23.22 13.52 -7.16
C ARG A 139 -23.64 14.29 -5.91
N THR A 140 -22.73 14.50 -4.95
CA THR A 140 -23.05 15.26 -3.75
C THR A 140 -23.04 16.78 -3.94
N SER A 141 -22.32 17.30 -4.94
CA SER A 141 -22.36 18.72 -5.29
C SER A 141 -23.63 19.12 -6.05
N SER A 142 -24.16 18.23 -6.90
CA SER A 142 -25.37 18.52 -7.69
C SER A 142 -26.67 18.53 -6.87
N PHE A 143 -26.66 18.04 -5.62
CA PHE A 143 -27.79 18.14 -4.69
C PHE A 143 -27.82 19.46 -3.90
N LEU A 144 -26.80 20.31 -4.06
CA LEU A 144 -26.66 21.58 -3.35
C LEU A 144 -26.87 22.81 -4.26
N SER A 145 -27.16 22.59 -5.55
CA SER A 145 -27.58 23.59 -6.55
C SER A 145 -29.06 23.47 -6.83
#